data_AF-A0AA42LPW5-F1
#
_entry.id   AF-A0AA42LPW5-F1
#
_cell.length_a   1.000
_cell.length_b   1.000
_cell.length_c   1.000
_cell.angle_alpha   90.00
_cell.angle_beta   90.00
_cell.angle_gamma   90.00
#
_symmetry.space_group_name_H-M   'P 1'
#
loop_
_entity.id
_entity.type
_entity.pdbx_description
1 polymer ?
#
loop_
_entity_poly.entity_id
_entity_poly.type
_entity_poly.pdbx_seq_one_letter_code
_entity_poly.pdbx_strand_id
1 'polypeptide(L)'
;MPMQLKDLAKLNQIIRRIQAGLFDANDVDNLLMKLRAYAGDNAVFLEVANFVAHSDARDRGLAQQSITAFVDSLSYFREYISEKRPLDVRAPFPAYIYRLFLSQARLSDEGRLKAEHRMSQATLIKKIETSFLFDKKNRTCSLRNNKGGVELFAALQFITGFIHSRAAFHIRDFHRDLKDLMRAQKVTFDEAAWDAQAERISLAILCLVSNTQFSLADGGLASCKLETENHFRLLSGERRLPTGKMSSEPTSFGRLMIVGEAKINSPNKGPLLVRFPLIETELDPHEHCDPNLFVRDEASEEFGNCKVEIINFAPDMSLSDGFKLVRTDSLL
;
A
#
# COMPACT_ATOMS: atom_id res chain seq x y z
N MET A 1 14.43 -9.31 -27.16
CA MET A 1 13.96 -8.24 -28.04
C MET A 1 12.70 -7.64 -27.42
N PRO A 2 12.58 -6.32 -27.27
CA PRO A 2 11.36 -5.71 -26.74
C PRO A 2 10.19 -6.05 -27.67
N MET A 3 9.07 -6.47 -27.10
CA MET A 3 7.84 -6.73 -27.85
C MET A 3 7.39 -5.41 -28.49
N GLN A 4 7.06 -5.42 -29.79
CA GLN A 4 6.61 -4.21 -30.47
C GLN A 4 5.12 -3.97 -30.21
N LEU A 5 4.79 -2.71 -29.92
CA LEU A 5 3.43 -2.29 -29.63
C LEU A 5 2.49 -2.52 -30.81
N LYS A 6 1.45 -3.33 -30.59
CA LYS A 6 0.37 -3.53 -31.56
C LYS A 6 -0.66 -2.40 -31.43
N ASP A 7 -1.22 -1.96 -32.57
CA ASP A 7 -2.34 -0.99 -32.63
C ASP A 7 -2.01 0.41 -32.03
N LEU A 8 -0.90 0.99 -32.51
CA LEU A 8 -0.43 2.33 -32.12
C LEU A 8 -1.47 3.43 -32.39
N ALA A 9 -2.29 3.29 -33.43
CA ALA A 9 -3.31 4.27 -33.79
C ALA A 9 -4.36 4.46 -32.67
N LYS A 10 -4.90 3.37 -32.12
CA LYS A 10 -5.85 3.46 -31.00
C LYS A 10 -5.20 3.97 -29.72
N LEU A 11 -3.95 3.57 -29.46
CA LEU A 11 -3.22 4.10 -28.30
C LEU A 11 -3.04 5.63 -28.41
N ASN A 12 -2.63 6.13 -29.57
CA ASN A 12 -2.48 7.56 -29.81
C ASN A 12 -3.82 8.31 -29.68
N GLN A 13 -4.95 7.70 -30.05
CA GLN A 13 -6.27 8.29 -29.84
C GLN A 13 -6.61 8.44 -28.35
N ILE A 14 -6.31 7.42 -27.54
CA ILE A 14 -6.49 7.48 -26.09
C ILE A 14 -5.62 8.59 -25.50
N ILE A 15 -4.34 8.63 -25.87
CA ILE A 15 -3.39 9.63 -25.37
C ILE A 15 -3.82 11.06 -25.73
N ARG A 16 -4.28 11.28 -26.97
CA ARG A 16 -4.81 12.60 -27.39
C ARG A 16 -6.00 13.05 -26.55
N ARG A 17 -6.93 12.15 -26.25
CA ARG A 17 -8.08 12.46 -25.39
C ARG A 17 -7.66 12.78 -23.97
N ILE A 18 -6.73 11.99 -23.42
CA ILE A 18 -6.18 12.23 -22.08
C ILE A 18 -5.53 13.62 -22.05
N GLN A 19 -4.59 13.91 -22.94
CA GLN A 19 -3.92 15.23 -23.02
C GLN A 19 -4.90 16.41 -23.21
N ALA A 20 -6.01 16.19 -23.92
CA ALA A 20 -7.04 17.21 -24.11
C ALA A 20 -7.98 17.37 -22.89
N GLY A 21 -7.84 16.52 -21.86
CA GLY A 21 -8.72 16.47 -20.70
C GLY A 21 -10.12 15.91 -21.00
N LEU A 22 -10.30 15.26 -22.15
CA LEU A 22 -11.57 14.72 -22.67
C LEU A 22 -11.59 13.19 -22.57
N PHE A 23 -11.30 12.67 -21.37
CA PHE A 23 -11.23 11.23 -21.10
C PHE A 23 -12.08 10.87 -19.90
N ASP A 24 -12.31 9.57 -19.67
CA ASP A 24 -12.98 9.01 -18.50
C ASP A 24 -12.12 7.91 -17.83
N ALA A 25 -12.65 7.24 -16.80
CA ALA A 25 -11.96 6.11 -16.17
C ALA A 25 -11.67 4.95 -17.14
N ASN A 26 -12.60 4.66 -18.06
CA ASN A 26 -12.42 3.59 -19.04
C ASN A 26 -11.23 3.84 -19.97
N ASP A 27 -10.95 5.11 -20.27
CA ASP A 27 -9.80 5.49 -21.09
C ASP A 27 -8.47 5.20 -20.39
N VAL A 28 -8.42 5.38 -19.06
CA VAL A 28 -7.28 5.00 -18.22
C VAL A 28 -7.13 3.48 -18.18
N ASP A 29 -8.22 2.73 -17.98
CA ASP A 29 -8.19 1.27 -17.98
C ASP A 29 -7.70 0.70 -19.33
N ASN A 30 -8.20 1.25 -20.44
CA ASN A 30 -7.79 0.87 -21.77
C ASN A 30 -6.31 1.17 -22.04
N LEU A 31 -5.80 2.30 -21.53
CA LEU A 31 -4.38 2.64 -21.59
C LEU A 31 -3.54 1.59 -20.84
N LEU A 32 -3.90 1.31 -19.58
CA LEU A 32 -3.22 0.34 -18.72
C LEU A 32 -3.18 -1.04 -19.39
N MET A 33 -4.33 -1.53 -19.89
CA MET A 33 -4.44 -2.83 -20.55
C MET A 33 -3.58 -2.94 -21.81
N LYS A 34 -3.52 -1.88 -22.62
CA LYS A 34 -2.71 -1.86 -23.85
C LYS A 34 -1.22 -1.86 -23.56
N LEU A 35 -0.79 -1.13 -22.54
CA LEU A 35 0.63 -0.95 -22.21
C LEU A 35 1.18 -2.07 -21.29
N ARG A 36 0.31 -2.81 -20.59
CA ARG A 36 0.66 -3.88 -19.63
C ARG A 36 1.72 -4.87 -20.14
N ALA A 37 1.54 -5.40 -21.35
CA ALA A 37 2.45 -6.42 -21.91
C ALA A 37 3.86 -5.90 -22.21
N TYR A 38 4.04 -4.58 -22.20
CA TYR A 38 5.29 -3.90 -22.54
C TYR A 38 6.00 -3.31 -21.31
N ALA A 39 5.43 -3.48 -20.11
CA ALA A 39 5.90 -2.85 -18.88
C ALA A 39 7.39 -3.11 -18.58
N GLY A 40 7.93 -4.28 -18.94
CA GLY A 40 9.32 -4.62 -18.67
C GLY A 40 9.61 -4.55 -17.16
N ASP A 41 10.60 -3.74 -16.79
CA ASP A 41 11.03 -3.55 -15.39
C ASP A 41 10.22 -2.46 -14.64
N ASN A 42 9.23 -1.83 -15.27
CA ASN A 42 8.37 -0.81 -14.67
C ASN A 42 7.37 -1.44 -13.68
N ALA A 43 7.87 -1.78 -12.49
CA ALA A 43 7.17 -2.60 -11.51
C ALA A 43 5.89 -1.94 -10.98
N VAL A 44 5.88 -0.61 -10.81
CA VAL A 44 4.71 0.11 -10.27
C VAL A 44 3.63 0.24 -11.34
N PHE A 45 4.00 0.57 -12.57
CA PHE A 45 3.05 0.54 -13.69
C PHE A 45 2.43 -0.86 -13.86
N LEU A 46 3.26 -1.91 -13.85
CA LEU A 46 2.77 -3.29 -13.99
C LEU A 46 1.83 -3.68 -12.84
N GLU A 47 2.12 -3.24 -11.61
CA GLU A 47 1.26 -3.44 -10.46
C GLU A 47 -0.12 -2.82 -10.68
N VAL A 48 -0.18 -1.54 -11.08
CA VAL A 48 -1.45 -0.83 -11.36
C VAL A 48 -2.20 -1.49 -12.51
N ALA A 49 -1.52 -1.82 -13.60
CA ALA A 49 -2.15 -2.48 -14.76
C ALA A 49 -2.67 -3.90 -14.44
N ASN A 50 -2.09 -4.58 -13.45
CA ASN A 50 -2.58 -5.88 -12.99
C ASN A 50 -3.89 -5.78 -12.21
N PHE A 51 -4.21 -4.65 -11.58
CA PHE A 51 -5.52 -4.45 -10.95
C PHE A 51 -6.66 -4.43 -11.97
N VAL A 52 -6.44 -3.85 -13.16
CA VAL A 52 -7.43 -3.88 -14.25
C VAL A 52 -7.64 -5.29 -14.78
N ALA A 53 -6.55 -6.05 -14.94
CA ALA A 53 -6.59 -7.33 -15.63
C ALA A 53 -7.05 -8.52 -14.78
N HIS A 54 -6.98 -8.40 -13.45
CA HIS A 54 -7.30 -9.46 -12.50
C HIS A 54 -8.10 -8.88 -11.34
N SER A 55 -9.43 -8.84 -11.49
CA SER A 55 -10.37 -8.38 -10.46
C SER A 55 -10.60 -9.39 -9.33
N ASP A 56 -10.09 -10.62 -9.48
CA ASP A 56 -10.18 -11.67 -8.46
C ASP A 56 -9.25 -11.40 -7.28
N ALA A 57 -9.48 -12.12 -6.16
CA ALA A 57 -8.66 -12.03 -4.97
C ALA A 57 -7.16 -12.18 -5.30
N ARG A 58 -6.39 -11.12 -5.03
CA ARG A 58 -4.99 -11.03 -5.43
C ARG A 58 -4.09 -11.83 -4.51
N ASP A 59 -3.11 -12.51 -5.10
CA ASP A 59 -2.15 -13.38 -4.40
C ASP A 59 -0.68 -12.98 -4.64
N ARG A 60 -0.45 -11.93 -5.44
CA ARG A 60 0.89 -11.47 -5.86
C ARG A 60 0.91 -9.97 -6.18
N GLY A 61 2.11 -9.41 -6.23
CA GLY A 61 2.35 -8.00 -6.59
C GLY A 61 2.96 -7.18 -5.45
N LEU A 62 3.24 -5.91 -5.71
CA LEU A 62 3.81 -4.99 -4.71
C LEU A 62 2.86 -4.78 -3.53
N ALA A 63 1.56 -4.59 -3.81
CA ALA A 63 0.54 -4.43 -2.78
C ALA A 63 0.48 -5.65 -1.86
N GLN A 64 0.39 -6.85 -2.45
CA GLN A 64 0.37 -8.11 -1.71
C GLN A 64 1.62 -8.30 -0.84
N GLN A 65 2.80 -7.99 -1.38
CA GLN A 65 4.07 -8.10 -0.65
C GLN A 65 4.09 -7.16 0.56
N SER A 66 3.61 -5.92 0.39
CA SER A 66 3.53 -4.94 1.47
C SER A 66 2.55 -5.37 2.56
N ILE A 67 1.32 -5.78 2.18
CA ILE A 67 0.32 -6.31 3.12
C ILE A 67 0.86 -7.51 3.90
N THR A 68 1.45 -8.48 3.18
CA THR A 68 1.99 -9.69 3.82
C THR A 68 3.11 -9.34 4.80
N ALA A 69 4.03 -8.44 4.42
CA ALA A 69 5.13 -8.03 5.29
C ALA A 69 4.62 -7.35 6.57
N PHE A 70 3.63 -6.48 6.45
CA PHE A 70 3.02 -5.78 7.58
C PHE A 70 2.28 -6.75 8.51
N VAL A 71 1.47 -7.65 7.95
CA VAL A 71 0.75 -8.69 8.70
C VAL A 71 1.70 -9.64 9.41
N ASP A 72 2.74 -10.13 8.73
CA ASP A 72 3.75 -11.01 9.32
C ASP A 72 4.46 -10.30 10.50
N SER A 73 4.71 -8.99 10.38
CA SER A 73 5.37 -8.18 11.43
C SER A 73 4.50 -8.01 12.68
N LEU A 74 3.22 -7.71 12.48
CA LEU A 74 2.27 -7.58 13.60
C LEU A 74 1.95 -8.92 14.25
N SER A 75 1.88 -9.99 13.45
CA SER A 75 1.71 -11.36 13.97
C SER A 75 2.89 -11.73 14.87
N TYR A 76 4.11 -11.45 14.43
CA TYR A 76 5.32 -11.66 15.23
C TYR A 76 5.35 -10.79 16.49
N PHE A 77 5.04 -9.50 16.38
CA PHE A 77 4.96 -8.61 17.53
C PHE A 77 3.97 -9.15 18.57
N ARG A 78 2.80 -9.60 18.13
CA ARG A 78 1.76 -10.11 19.03
C ARG A 78 2.16 -11.43 19.70
N GLU A 79 2.75 -12.36 18.96
CA GLU A 79 3.07 -13.72 19.44
C GLU A 79 4.38 -13.76 20.25
N TYR A 80 5.42 -13.03 19.85
CA TYR A 80 6.75 -13.14 20.44
C TYR A 80 7.12 -11.94 21.33
N ILE A 81 6.74 -10.72 20.94
CA ILE A 81 7.15 -9.51 21.66
C ILE A 81 6.17 -9.17 22.79
N SER A 82 4.89 -8.99 22.46
CA SER A 82 3.82 -8.63 23.42
C SER A 82 3.63 -9.71 24.48
N GLU A 83 3.70 -10.99 24.09
CA GLU A 83 3.59 -12.13 25.01
C GLU A 83 4.92 -12.51 25.68
N LYS A 84 6.02 -11.80 25.37
CA LYS A 84 7.37 -12.07 25.88
C LYS A 84 7.82 -13.53 25.66
N ARG A 85 7.36 -14.14 24.58
CA ARG A 85 7.68 -15.51 24.22
C ARG A 85 8.96 -15.51 23.37
N PRO A 86 10.04 -16.17 23.81
CA PRO A 86 11.25 -16.27 22.99
C PRO A 86 10.99 -17.15 21.76
N LEU A 87 11.53 -16.73 20.62
CA LEU A 87 11.58 -17.56 19.43
C LEU A 87 12.73 -18.58 19.55
N ASP A 88 12.39 -19.87 19.63
CA ASP A 88 13.39 -20.94 19.54
C ASP A 88 13.64 -21.36 18.09
N VAL A 89 14.75 -20.89 17.53
CA VAL A 89 15.19 -21.22 16.16
C VAL A 89 15.86 -22.58 16.03
N ARG A 90 16.07 -23.31 17.14
CA ARG A 90 16.63 -24.67 17.14
C ARG A 90 15.57 -25.73 16.84
N ALA A 91 14.32 -25.43 17.15
CA ALA A 91 13.17 -26.23 16.76
C ALA A 91 12.55 -25.69 15.45
N PRO A 92 11.74 -26.51 14.74
CA PRO A 92 10.92 -26.00 13.65
C PRO A 92 9.98 -24.89 14.14
N PHE A 93 9.96 -23.77 13.43
CA PHE A 93 9.12 -22.61 13.74
C PHE A 93 8.22 -22.25 12.53
N PRO A 94 7.18 -21.42 12.72
CA PRO A 94 6.26 -21.09 11.63
C PRO A 94 6.93 -20.47 10.41
N ALA A 95 6.53 -20.91 9.22
CA ALA A 95 6.96 -20.42 7.90
C ALA A 95 6.95 -18.90 7.75
N TYR A 96 5.98 -18.23 8.38
CA TYR A 96 5.80 -16.79 8.24
C TYR A 96 6.97 -16.00 8.82
N ILE A 97 7.66 -16.52 9.84
CA ILE A 97 8.81 -15.85 10.46
C ILE A 97 9.98 -15.77 9.49
N TYR A 98 10.17 -16.78 8.64
CA TYR A 98 11.18 -16.74 7.58
C TYR A 98 10.85 -15.66 6.53
N ARG A 99 9.58 -15.54 6.12
CA ARG A 99 9.15 -14.46 5.22
C ARG A 99 9.34 -13.10 5.87
N LEU A 100 9.02 -12.97 7.15
CA LEU A 100 9.24 -11.78 7.95
C LEU A 100 10.71 -11.36 7.94
N PHE A 101 11.64 -12.29 8.17
CA PHE A 101 13.07 -11.97 8.13
C PHE A 101 13.49 -11.40 6.78
N LEU A 102 13.01 -12.00 5.68
CA LEU A 102 13.31 -11.52 4.33
C LEU A 102 12.68 -10.14 4.05
N SER A 103 11.42 -9.92 4.43
CA SER A 103 10.75 -8.64 4.21
C SER A 103 11.37 -7.52 5.05
N GLN A 104 11.63 -7.78 6.32
CA GLN A 104 12.26 -6.82 7.23
C GLN A 104 13.71 -6.51 6.82
N ALA A 105 14.46 -7.49 6.31
CA ALA A 105 15.80 -7.23 5.78
C ALA A 105 15.77 -6.27 4.58
N ARG A 106 14.76 -6.37 3.70
CA ARG A 106 14.57 -5.45 2.56
C ARG A 106 14.14 -4.05 2.99
N LEU A 107 13.35 -3.95 4.05
CA LEU A 107 12.83 -2.68 4.57
C LEU A 107 13.77 -1.98 5.56
N SER A 108 14.77 -2.69 6.10
CA SER A 108 15.70 -2.16 7.09
C SER A 108 16.54 -1.00 6.57
N ASP A 109 16.94 -0.09 7.46
CA ASP A 109 17.88 0.99 7.11
C ASP A 109 19.27 0.41 6.81
N GLU A 110 19.74 0.54 5.57
CA GLU A 110 21.04 -0.01 5.16
C GLU A 110 22.22 0.68 5.85
N GLY A 111 22.11 1.97 6.15
CA GLY A 111 23.15 2.73 6.86
C GLY A 111 23.33 2.21 8.28
N ARG A 112 22.24 2.03 9.02
CA ARG A 112 22.25 1.43 10.36
C ARG A 112 22.71 -0.02 10.33
N LEU A 113 22.24 -0.81 9.36
CA LEU A 113 22.64 -2.22 9.24
C LEU A 113 24.16 -2.36 8.99
N LYS A 114 24.75 -1.48 8.18
CA LYS A 114 26.20 -1.42 7.96
C LYS A 114 26.95 -0.95 9.21
N ALA A 115 26.46 0.07 9.90
CA ALA A 115 27.12 0.63 11.08
C ALA A 115 27.07 -0.31 12.30
N GLU A 116 25.91 -0.86 12.62
CA GLU A 116 25.66 -1.65 13.84
C GLU A 116 26.02 -3.14 13.64
N HIS A 117 25.82 -3.67 12.42
CA HIS A 117 25.96 -5.11 12.15
C HIS A 117 26.99 -5.46 11.07
N ARG A 118 27.65 -4.47 10.44
CA ARG A 118 28.64 -4.68 9.36
C ARG A 118 28.11 -5.49 8.18
N MET A 119 26.81 -5.37 7.90
CA MET A 119 26.14 -6.10 6.81
C MET A 119 25.32 -5.16 5.94
N SER A 120 25.31 -5.42 4.62
CA SER A 120 24.32 -4.83 3.72
C SER A 120 23.01 -5.61 3.76
N GLN A 121 21.91 -5.01 3.29
CA GLN A 121 20.63 -5.70 3.14
C GLN A 121 20.78 -6.96 2.27
N ALA A 122 21.47 -6.85 1.13
CA ALA A 122 21.71 -7.97 0.22
C ALA A 122 22.50 -9.11 0.89
N THR A 123 23.51 -8.77 1.68
CA THR A 123 24.28 -9.77 2.45
C THR A 123 23.41 -10.46 3.49
N LEU A 124 22.57 -9.71 4.21
CA LEU A 124 21.66 -10.26 5.21
C LEU A 124 20.63 -11.21 4.59
N ILE A 125 19.99 -10.79 3.50
CA ILE A 125 19.05 -11.62 2.71
C ILE A 125 19.72 -12.93 2.31
N LYS A 126 20.92 -12.86 1.71
CA LYS A 126 21.67 -14.06 1.32
C LYS A 126 22.02 -14.95 2.51
N LYS A 127 22.39 -14.39 3.67
CA LYS A 127 22.62 -15.17 4.89
C LYS A 127 21.32 -15.86 5.34
N ILE A 128 20.18 -15.17 5.36
CA ILE A 128 18.87 -15.75 5.70
C ILE A 128 18.54 -16.92 4.77
N GLU A 129 18.61 -16.72 3.45
CA GLU A 129 18.30 -17.76 2.46
C GLU A 129 19.20 -19.00 2.58
N THR A 130 20.46 -18.81 2.94
CA THR A 130 21.43 -19.91 3.05
C THR A 130 21.44 -20.59 4.42
N SER A 131 20.96 -19.92 5.47
CA SER A 131 20.94 -20.44 6.85
C SER A 131 19.66 -21.17 7.20
N PHE A 132 18.54 -20.90 6.52
CA PHE A 132 17.25 -21.52 6.83
C PHE A 132 16.80 -22.51 5.75
N LEU A 133 15.93 -23.45 6.14
CA LEU A 133 15.29 -24.42 5.25
C LEU A 133 13.78 -24.32 5.40
N PHE A 134 13.08 -24.25 4.28
CA PHE A 134 11.64 -24.07 4.23
C PHE A 134 10.92 -25.38 3.91
N ASP A 135 10.07 -25.84 4.81
CA ASP A 135 9.20 -27.00 4.59
C ASP A 135 7.82 -26.52 4.13
N LYS A 136 7.58 -26.63 2.82
CA LYS A 136 6.29 -26.29 2.20
C LYS A 136 5.12 -27.13 2.71
N LYS A 137 5.36 -28.41 3.04
CA LYS A 137 4.31 -29.35 3.41
C LYS A 137 3.78 -29.05 4.81
N ASN A 138 4.70 -28.81 5.74
CA ASN A 138 4.36 -28.53 7.14
C ASN A 138 4.17 -27.04 7.44
N ARG A 139 4.45 -26.16 6.47
CA ARG A 139 4.46 -24.68 6.65
C ARG A 139 5.35 -24.27 7.83
N THR A 140 6.50 -24.93 7.95
CA THR A 140 7.50 -24.64 8.98
C THR A 140 8.83 -24.28 8.34
N CYS A 141 9.70 -23.69 9.15
CA CYS A 141 11.06 -23.36 8.80
C CYS A 141 11.99 -23.85 9.91
N SER A 142 13.19 -24.27 9.55
CA SER A 142 14.22 -24.72 10.49
C SER A 142 15.58 -24.13 10.12
N LEU A 143 16.43 -23.96 11.13
CA LEU A 143 17.81 -23.57 10.93
C LEU A 143 18.60 -24.75 10.35
N ARG A 144 19.39 -24.52 9.30
CA ARG A 144 20.34 -25.52 8.80
C ARG A 144 21.48 -25.68 9.81
N ASN A 145 21.88 -26.93 10.07
CA ASN A 145 22.91 -27.29 11.03
C ASN A 145 24.13 -26.34 10.97
N ASN A 146 24.46 -25.72 12.12
CA ASN A 146 25.60 -24.82 12.32
C ASN A 146 25.66 -23.55 11.46
N LYS A 147 24.56 -23.10 10.83
CA LYS A 147 24.53 -21.88 10.00
C LYS A 147 23.99 -20.61 10.69
N GLY A 148 23.74 -20.66 11.99
CA GLY A 148 23.29 -19.52 12.79
C GLY A 148 24.43 -18.86 13.56
N GLY A 149 25.18 -17.97 12.91
CA GLY A 149 26.23 -17.18 13.58
C GLY A 149 25.63 -16.08 14.46
N VAL A 150 26.38 -15.64 15.49
CA VAL A 150 25.96 -14.57 16.43
C VAL A 150 25.56 -13.29 15.68
N GLU A 151 26.32 -12.93 14.64
CA GLU A 151 26.03 -11.76 13.79
C GLU A 151 24.65 -11.85 13.11
N LEU A 152 24.29 -13.02 12.60
CA LEU A 152 23.00 -13.22 11.94
C LEU A 152 21.87 -13.04 12.95
N PHE A 153 21.99 -13.63 14.14
CA PHE A 153 20.94 -13.51 15.16
C PHE A 153 20.81 -12.08 15.70
N ALA A 154 21.93 -11.38 15.90
CA ALA A 154 21.91 -9.97 16.28
C ALA A 154 21.20 -9.11 15.21
N ALA A 155 21.51 -9.33 13.93
CA ALA A 155 20.84 -8.63 12.83
C ALA A 155 19.34 -9.00 12.74
N LEU A 156 18.97 -10.26 12.96
CA LEU A 156 17.57 -10.69 12.98
C LEU A 156 16.78 -10.04 14.13
N GLN A 157 17.38 -9.95 15.32
CA GLN A 157 16.77 -9.24 16.45
C GLN A 157 16.58 -7.76 16.16
N PHE A 158 17.57 -7.12 15.53
CA PHE A 158 17.48 -5.73 15.11
C PHE A 158 16.33 -5.49 14.13
N ILE A 159 16.27 -6.23 13.02
CA ILE A 159 15.26 -6.00 11.98
C ILE A 159 13.84 -6.37 12.43
N THR A 160 13.69 -7.28 13.40
CA THR A 160 12.38 -7.66 13.95
C THR A 160 11.96 -6.85 15.17
N GLY A 161 12.81 -5.92 15.64
CA GLY A 161 12.49 -5.02 16.75
C GLY A 161 11.55 -3.87 16.39
N PHE A 162 11.23 -3.69 15.11
CA PHE A 162 10.42 -2.57 14.62
C PHE A 162 9.36 -3.06 13.62
N ILE A 163 8.23 -2.36 13.59
CA ILE A 163 7.18 -2.57 12.58
C ILE A 163 7.34 -1.45 11.55
N HIS A 164 7.69 -1.81 10.31
CA HIS A 164 7.73 -0.86 9.21
C HIS A 164 6.34 -0.73 8.59
N SER A 165 5.74 0.45 8.72
CA SER A 165 4.52 0.83 8.01
C SER A 165 4.93 1.73 6.84
N ARG A 166 5.13 1.14 5.67
CA ARG A 166 5.52 1.87 4.45
C ARG A 166 4.57 1.48 3.32
N ALA A 167 4.11 2.48 2.56
CA ALA A 167 3.34 2.25 1.35
C ALA A 167 4.11 1.36 0.37
N ALA A 168 3.39 0.52 -0.38
CA ALA A 168 3.94 -0.31 -1.43
C ALA A 168 4.59 0.54 -2.53
N PHE A 169 3.99 1.69 -2.85
CA PHE A 169 4.52 2.69 -3.77
C PHE A 169 3.79 4.03 -3.60
N HIS A 170 4.37 5.10 -4.14
CA HIS A 170 3.70 6.38 -4.28
C HIS A 170 3.15 6.52 -5.71
N ILE A 171 1.98 7.14 -5.88
CA ILE A 171 1.38 7.37 -7.22
C ILE A 171 2.28 8.13 -8.21
N ARG A 172 3.25 8.92 -7.74
CA ARG A 172 4.25 9.58 -8.59
C ARG A 172 5.17 8.56 -9.28
N ASP A 173 5.49 7.46 -8.61
CA ASP A 173 6.28 6.38 -9.20
C ASP A 173 5.51 5.73 -10.37
N PHE A 174 4.19 5.58 -10.25
CA PHE A 174 3.35 5.13 -11.35
C PHE A 174 3.45 6.07 -12.57
N HIS A 175 3.31 7.39 -12.37
CA HIS A 175 3.38 8.36 -13.47
C HIS A 175 4.74 8.36 -14.15
N ARG A 176 5.82 8.23 -13.38
CA ARG A 176 7.18 8.08 -13.91
C ARG A 176 7.28 6.83 -14.77
N ASP A 177 6.93 5.68 -14.21
CA ASP A 177 6.98 4.37 -14.88
C ASP A 177 6.14 4.38 -16.18
N LEU A 178 4.97 5.02 -16.18
CA LEU A 178 4.12 5.16 -17.36
C LEU A 178 4.76 6.02 -18.46
N LYS A 179 5.33 7.18 -18.11
CA LYS A 179 6.04 8.03 -19.07
C LYS A 179 7.27 7.31 -19.65
N ASP A 180 8.04 6.62 -18.81
CA ASP A 180 9.21 5.87 -19.26
C ASP A 180 8.83 4.72 -20.20
N LEU A 181 7.74 4.02 -19.89
CA LEU A 181 7.17 3.00 -20.77
C LEU A 181 6.74 3.57 -22.13
N MET A 182 6.03 4.71 -22.14
CA MET A 182 5.60 5.36 -23.38
C MET A 182 6.80 5.81 -24.23
N ARG A 183 7.84 6.38 -23.61
CA ARG A 183 9.09 6.75 -24.28
C ARG A 183 9.82 5.53 -24.86
N ALA A 184 9.91 4.43 -24.09
CA ALA A 184 10.54 3.19 -24.54
C ALA A 184 9.82 2.57 -25.74
N GLN A 185 8.49 2.70 -25.80
CA GLN A 185 7.66 2.27 -26.93
C GLN A 185 7.56 3.29 -28.07
N LYS A 186 8.33 4.40 -28.00
CA LYS A 186 8.35 5.49 -28.99
C LYS A 186 6.97 6.09 -29.26
N VAL A 187 6.13 6.13 -28.24
CA VAL A 187 4.84 6.79 -28.28
C VAL A 187 5.06 8.29 -28.15
N THR A 188 4.53 9.08 -29.07
CA THR A 188 4.66 10.55 -29.03
C THR A 188 3.54 11.14 -28.18
N PHE A 189 3.91 11.92 -27.17
CA PHE A 189 2.99 12.63 -26.29
C PHE A 189 3.62 13.97 -25.85
N ASP A 190 2.78 14.93 -25.47
CA ASP A 190 3.22 16.19 -24.87
C ASP A 190 3.30 15.99 -23.35
N GLU A 191 4.50 16.13 -22.78
CA GLU A 191 4.70 15.90 -21.35
C GLU A 191 3.98 16.92 -20.47
N ALA A 192 3.92 18.19 -20.88
CA ALA A 192 3.25 19.23 -20.09
C ALA A 192 1.73 19.03 -20.10
N ALA A 193 1.17 18.73 -21.27
CA ALA A 193 -0.25 18.40 -21.40
C ALA A 193 -0.62 17.11 -20.65
N TRP A 194 0.30 16.14 -20.60
CA TRP A 194 0.12 14.91 -19.84
C TRP A 194 0.15 15.17 -18.32
N ASP A 195 1.16 15.89 -17.85
CA ASP A 195 1.36 16.18 -16.43
C ASP A 195 0.20 17.02 -15.87
N ALA A 196 -0.42 17.87 -16.69
CA ALA A 196 -1.65 18.58 -16.34
C ALA A 196 -2.86 17.67 -16.04
N GLN A 197 -2.80 16.39 -16.41
CA GLN A 197 -3.86 15.39 -16.19
C GLN A 197 -3.46 14.31 -15.19
N ALA A 198 -2.26 14.41 -14.60
CA ALA A 198 -1.73 13.39 -13.70
C ALA A 198 -2.64 13.12 -12.49
N GLU A 199 -3.26 14.16 -11.93
CA GLU A 199 -4.17 14.03 -10.79
C GLU A 199 -5.45 13.30 -11.17
N ARG A 200 -6.05 13.63 -12.33
CA ARG A 200 -7.25 12.96 -12.85
C ARG A 200 -7.00 11.47 -13.16
N ILE A 201 -5.83 11.15 -13.71
CA ILE A 201 -5.39 9.76 -13.90
C ILE A 201 -5.21 9.06 -12.54
N SER A 202 -4.63 9.76 -11.56
CA SER A 202 -4.44 9.23 -10.20
C SER A 202 -5.77 8.89 -9.54
N LEU A 203 -6.79 9.74 -9.68
CA LEU A 203 -8.13 9.48 -9.14
C LEU A 203 -8.76 8.23 -9.78
N ALA A 204 -8.63 8.05 -11.09
CA ALA A 204 -9.10 6.84 -11.77
C ALA A 204 -8.42 5.58 -11.20
N ILE A 205 -7.11 5.65 -10.94
CA ILE A 205 -6.36 4.55 -10.33
C ILE A 205 -6.81 4.28 -8.89
N LEU A 206 -7.06 5.32 -8.10
CA LEU A 206 -7.57 5.15 -6.73
C LEU A 206 -8.92 4.43 -6.72
N CYS A 207 -9.84 4.80 -7.61
CA CYS A 207 -11.12 4.10 -7.77
C CYS A 207 -10.93 2.64 -8.18
N LEU A 208 -10.05 2.38 -9.15
CA LEU A 208 -9.74 1.04 -9.64
C LEU A 208 -9.19 0.11 -8.54
N VAL A 209 -8.31 0.64 -7.69
CA VAL A 209 -7.63 -0.16 -6.65
C VAL A 209 -8.48 -0.31 -5.39
N SER A 210 -9.35 0.66 -5.10
CA SER A 210 -10.24 0.62 -3.95
C SER A 210 -11.07 -0.67 -3.93
N ASN A 211 -11.33 -1.19 -2.74
CA ASN A 211 -12.13 -2.40 -2.51
C ASN A 211 -11.55 -3.70 -3.11
N THR A 212 -10.30 -3.70 -3.61
CA THR A 212 -9.63 -4.93 -4.05
C THR A 212 -9.36 -5.86 -2.86
N GLN A 213 -9.65 -7.15 -3.00
CA GLN A 213 -9.38 -8.18 -2.00
C GLN A 213 -8.07 -8.93 -2.26
N PHE A 214 -7.44 -9.41 -1.20
CA PHE A 214 -6.16 -10.11 -1.20
C PHE A 214 -6.26 -11.38 -0.36
N SER A 215 -5.68 -12.46 -0.89
CA SER A 215 -5.54 -13.74 -0.17
C SER A 215 -4.18 -13.78 0.51
N LEU A 216 -4.16 -13.87 1.84
CA LEU A 216 -2.93 -13.97 2.62
C LEU A 216 -2.44 -15.42 2.70
N ALA A 217 -1.13 -15.59 2.91
CA ALA A 217 -0.49 -16.91 2.89
C ALA A 217 -0.95 -17.86 4.01
N ASP A 218 -1.53 -17.31 5.08
CA ASP A 218 -2.13 -18.05 6.20
C ASP A 218 -3.61 -18.41 5.96
N GLY A 219 -4.18 -18.01 4.81
CA GLY A 219 -5.60 -18.16 4.49
C GLY A 219 -6.47 -16.99 4.98
N GLY A 220 -5.87 -15.95 5.59
CA GLY A 220 -6.56 -14.72 5.92
C GLY A 220 -6.94 -13.91 4.68
N LEU A 221 -7.86 -12.96 4.86
CA LEU A 221 -8.26 -12.00 3.84
C LEU A 221 -7.80 -10.60 4.24
N ALA A 222 -7.35 -9.84 3.25
CA ALA A 222 -7.09 -8.42 3.35
C ALA A 222 -7.81 -7.67 2.23
N SER A 223 -8.00 -6.37 2.39
CA SER A 223 -8.62 -5.52 1.38
C SER A 223 -7.95 -4.17 1.30
N CYS A 224 -8.21 -3.44 0.22
CA CYS A 224 -7.84 -2.04 0.06
C CYS A 224 -9.05 -1.14 0.27
N LYS A 225 -8.83 0.06 0.83
CA LYS A 225 -9.86 1.10 0.92
C LYS A 225 -9.28 2.44 0.55
N LEU A 226 -10.06 3.25 -0.15
CA LEU A 226 -9.77 4.67 -0.30
C LEU A 226 -10.07 5.38 1.03
N GLU A 227 -9.06 6.03 1.59
CA GLU A 227 -9.18 6.83 2.81
C GLU A 227 -8.31 8.09 2.69
N THR A 228 -8.29 8.87 3.76
CA THR A 228 -7.40 10.02 3.97
C THR A 228 -6.48 9.75 5.17
N GLU A 229 -5.36 10.45 5.26
CA GLU A 229 -4.43 10.32 6.40
C GLU A 229 -5.13 10.54 7.75
N ASN A 230 -6.03 11.51 7.80
CA ASN A 230 -6.90 11.77 8.93
C ASN A 230 -8.36 11.56 8.52
N HIS A 231 -9.12 10.80 9.32
CA HIS A 231 -10.55 10.55 9.03
C HIS A 231 -11.44 11.80 9.20
N PHE A 232 -10.98 12.76 10.02
CA PHE A 232 -11.67 14.02 10.28
C PHE A 232 -10.65 15.16 10.32
N ARG A 233 -11.14 16.39 10.23
CA ARG A 233 -10.39 17.60 10.61
C ARG A 233 -11.18 18.45 11.59
N LEU A 234 -10.47 19.16 12.45
CA LEU A 234 -11.04 20.15 13.36
C LEU A 234 -11.24 21.47 12.60
N LEU A 235 -12.46 21.98 12.63
CA LEU A 235 -12.81 23.30 12.11
C LEU A 235 -12.64 24.39 13.19
N SER A 236 -12.91 24.03 14.45
CA SER A 236 -12.73 24.91 15.61
C SER A 236 -12.71 24.12 16.91
N GLY A 237 -12.12 24.72 17.95
CA GLY A 237 -12.04 24.15 19.30
C GLY A 237 -10.85 23.20 19.47
N GLU A 238 -10.90 22.40 20.53
CA GLU A 238 -9.85 21.43 20.84
C GLU A 238 -10.51 20.10 21.22
N ARG A 239 -9.89 18.98 20.82
CA ARG A 239 -10.31 17.65 21.28
C ARG A 239 -9.43 17.17 22.42
N ARG A 240 -10.01 16.35 23.30
CA ARG A 240 -9.25 15.65 24.34
C ARG A 240 -8.62 14.38 23.76
N LEU A 241 -7.29 14.29 23.79
CA LEU A 241 -6.54 13.10 23.38
C LEU A 241 -6.65 11.99 24.45
N PRO A 242 -6.34 10.72 24.12
CA PRO A 242 -6.28 9.63 25.10
C PRO A 242 -5.31 9.88 26.26
N THR A 243 -4.32 10.76 26.06
CA THR A 243 -3.38 11.22 27.09
C THR A 243 -3.98 12.23 28.06
N GLY A 244 -5.22 12.65 27.85
CA GLY A 244 -5.90 13.72 28.59
C GLY A 244 -5.56 15.14 28.11
N LYS A 245 -4.55 15.31 27.25
CA LYS A 245 -4.17 16.62 26.70
C LYS A 245 -5.19 17.12 25.68
N MET A 246 -5.44 18.42 25.67
CA MET A 246 -6.21 19.07 24.62
C MET A 246 -5.34 19.23 23.36
N SER A 247 -5.96 19.16 22.19
CA SER A 247 -5.29 19.29 20.90
C SER A 247 -6.21 19.93 19.86
N SER A 248 -5.67 20.89 19.13
CA SER A 248 -6.33 21.50 17.97
C SER A 248 -6.08 20.73 16.65
N GLU A 249 -5.48 19.54 16.72
CA GLU A 249 -5.14 18.71 15.55
C GLU A 249 -5.99 17.44 15.46
N PRO A 250 -6.25 16.90 14.24
CA PRO A 250 -5.74 17.38 12.96
C PRO A 250 -6.54 18.56 12.38
N THR A 251 -5.86 19.52 11.76
CA THR A 251 -6.48 20.66 11.05
C THR A 251 -6.79 20.40 9.57
N SER A 252 -6.33 19.27 9.03
CA SER A 252 -6.59 18.83 7.65
C SER A 252 -6.82 17.33 7.56
N PHE A 253 -7.43 16.88 6.46
CA PHE A 253 -7.56 15.45 6.15
C PHE A 253 -6.23 14.80 5.75
N GLY A 254 -5.18 15.59 5.47
CA GLY A 254 -3.97 15.13 4.78
C GLY A 254 -4.26 14.82 3.31
N ARG A 255 -3.59 13.80 2.76
CA ARG A 255 -3.78 13.38 1.36
C ARG A 255 -4.77 12.21 1.21
N LEU A 256 -5.34 12.07 0.02
CA LEU A 256 -6.01 10.83 -0.38
C LEU A 256 -4.99 9.69 -0.46
N MET A 257 -5.40 8.49 -0.08
CA MET A 257 -4.54 7.32 -0.11
C MET A 257 -5.34 6.03 -0.21
N ILE A 258 -4.67 4.95 -0.64
CA ILE A 258 -5.20 3.59 -0.42
C ILE A 258 -4.58 3.06 0.85
N VAL A 259 -5.43 2.61 1.78
CA VAL A 259 -5.03 1.87 2.96
C VAL A 259 -5.25 0.37 2.74
N GLY A 260 -4.29 -0.44 3.19
CA GLY A 260 -4.46 -1.88 3.32
C GLY A 260 -5.11 -2.20 4.66
N GLU A 261 -6.20 -2.95 4.65
CA GLU A 261 -6.89 -3.45 5.84
C GLU A 261 -6.73 -4.97 5.92
N ALA A 262 -6.28 -5.48 7.07
CA ALA A 262 -6.10 -6.91 7.29
C ALA A 262 -6.55 -7.32 8.69
N LYS A 263 -7.06 -8.54 8.82
CA LYS A 263 -7.47 -9.12 10.10
C LYS A 263 -6.43 -10.12 10.57
N ILE A 264 -5.80 -9.83 11.70
CA ILE A 264 -4.78 -10.69 12.30
C ILE A 264 -5.42 -11.54 13.39
N ASN A 265 -5.45 -12.84 13.13
CA ASN A 265 -5.92 -13.83 14.07
C ASN A 265 -4.77 -14.26 15.00
N SER A 266 -5.10 -14.67 16.22
CA SER A 266 -4.14 -15.29 17.14
C SER A 266 -4.86 -16.42 17.87
N PRO A 267 -4.13 -17.49 18.24
CA PRO A 267 -4.73 -18.58 19.02
C PRO A 267 -5.33 -18.11 20.35
N ASN A 268 -4.73 -17.09 20.97
CA ASN A 268 -4.97 -16.74 22.38
C ASN A 268 -5.65 -15.38 22.60
N LYS A 269 -5.91 -14.58 21.56
CA LYS A 269 -6.65 -13.31 21.71
C LYS A 269 -7.61 -13.08 20.53
N GLY A 270 -8.62 -12.24 20.74
CA GLY A 270 -9.58 -11.86 19.70
C GLY A 270 -8.91 -11.27 18.45
N PRO A 271 -9.57 -11.30 17.29
CA PRO A 271 -8.97 -10.81 16.06
C PRO A 271 -8.63 -9.32 16.13
N LEU A 272 -7.47 -8.95 15.59
CA LEU A 272 -7.03 -7.56 15.52
C LEU A 272 -7.21 -7.06 14.09
N LEU A 273 -8.04 -6.05 13.90
CA LEU A 273 -8.13 -5.34 12.63
C LEU A 273 -7.00 -4.31 12.58
N VAL A 274 -6.20 -4.35 11.52
CA VAL A 274 -5.11 -3.40 11.31
C VAL A 274 -5.26 -2.71 9.97
N ARG A 275 -4.84 -1.44 9.94
CA ARG A 275 -4.82 -0.59 8.74
C ARG A 275 -3.46 0.05 8.61
N PHE A 276 -2.99 0.20 7.38
CA PHE A 276 -1.73 0.87 7.08
C PHE A 276 -1.74 1.48 5.67
N PRO A 277 -0.94 2.54 5.42
CA PRO A 277 -0.76 3.10 4.08
C PRO A 277 -0.27 2.05 3.08
N LEU A 278 -0.98 1.89 1.96
CA LEU A 278 -0.59 0.98 0.89
C LEU A 278 -0.19 1.71 -0.38
N ILE A 279 -0.93 2.75 -0.77
CA ILE A 279 -0.57 3.63 -1.89
C ILE A 279 -0.74 5.07 -1.43
N GLU A 280 0.34 5.83 -1.51
CA GLU A 280 0.34 7.26 -1.14
C GLU A 280 0.13 8.15 -2.36
N THR A 281 -0.57 9.26 -2.15
CA THR A 281 -0.77 10.31 -3.15
C THR A 281 -0.52 11.69 -2.56
N GLU A 282 -0.62 12.71 -3.41
CA GLU A 282 -0.50 14.12 -3.02
C GLU A 282 -1.80 14.88 -3.26
N LEU A 283 -2.87 14.13 -3.54
CA LEU A 283 -4.17 14.68 -3.89
C LEU A 283 -4.85 15.22 -2.64
N ASP A 284 -5.20 16.50 -2.68
CA ASP A 284 -5.98 17.15 -1.64
C ASP A 284 -7.45 16.71 -1.71
N PRO A 285 -8.04 16.16 -0.63
CA PRO A 285 -9.44 15.77 -0.62
C PRO A 285 -10.39 16.91 -1.02
N HIS A 286 -10.19 18.15 -0.56
CA HIS A 286 -11.07 19.27 -0.89
C HIS A 286 -10.99 19.67 -2.38
N GLU A 287 -9.86 19.41 -3.03
CA GLU A 287 -9.67 19.69 -4.45
C GLU A 287 -10.14 18.55 -5.35
N HIS A 288 -10.37 17.34 -4.82
CA HIS A 288 -10.65 16.17 -5.65
C HIS A 288 -11.90 15.38 -5.27
N CYS A 289 -12.51 15.65 -4.13
CA CYS A 289 -13.77 15.05 -3.71
C CYS A 289 -14.94 15.98 -3.98
N ASP A 290 -16.11 15.39 -4.23
CA ASP A 290 -17.35 16.15 -4.31
C ASP A 290 -17.68 16.77 -2.94
N PRO A 291 -18.16 18.03 -2.89
CA PRO A 291 -18.51 18.69 -1.63
C PRO A 291 -19.51 17.92 -0.76
N ASN A 292 -20.37 17.10 -1.35
CA ASN A 292 -21.35 16.29 -0.61
C ASN A 292 -20.71 15.14 0.18
N LEU A 293 -19.42 14.84 -0.03
CA LEU A 293 -18.69 13.87 0.78
C LEU A 293 -18.28 14.41 2.15
N PHE A 294 -18.35 15.73 2.36
CA PHE A 294 -17.92 16.37 3.60
C PHE A 294 -19.11 16.62 4.51
N VAL A 295 -19.15 15.92 5.64
CA VAL A 295 -20.18 16.04 6.66
C VAL A 295 -19.62 16.80 7.85
N ARG A 296 -20.35 17.82 8.31
CA ARG A 296 -19.98 18.56 9.53
C ARG A 296 -20.70 17.97 10.73
N ASP A 297 -19.97 17.82 11.83
CA ASP A 297 -20.50 17.31 13.09
C ASP A 297 -19.94 18.13 14.26
N GLU A 298 -20.63 18.08 15.40
CA GLU A 298 -20.26 18.77 16.62
C GLU A 298 -20.07 17.74 17.74
N ALA A 299 -18.84 17.64 18.24
CA ALA A 299 -18.52 16.70 19.29
C ALA A 299 -19.11 17.19 20.62
N SER A 300 -19.64 16.26 21.42
CA SER A 300 -20.21 16.59 22.74
C SER A 300 -19.17 17.21 23.68
N GLU A 301 -19.65 17.86 24.75
CA GLU A 301 -18.79 18.53 25.75
C GLU A 301 -17.72 17.59 26.33
N GLU A 302 -18.02 16.29 26.46
CA GLU A 302 -17.08 15.28 26.97
C GLU A 302 -15.83 15.11 26.08
N PHE A 303 -15.96 15.39 24.77
CA PHE A 303 -14.88 15.28 23.78
C PHE A 303 -14.17 16.61 23.49
N GLY A 304 -14.63 17.71 24.10
CA GLY A 304 -13.96 19.02 24.01
C GLY A 304 -14.75 20.12 23.30
N ASN A 305 -16.04 19.92 23.04
CA ASN A 305 -16.92 20.90 22.38
C ASN A 305 -16.30 21.47 21.10
N CYS A 306 -15.96 20.58 20.17
CA CYS A 306 -15.26 20.92 18.94
C CYS A 306 -16.14 20.67 17.72
N LYS A 307 -15.90 21.46 16.67
CA LYS A 307 -16.56 21.26 15.38
C LYS A 307 -15.62 20.51 14.47
N VAL A 308 -16.11 19.43 13.89
CA VAL A 308 -15.35 18.57 12.99
C VAL A 308 -15.99 18.54 11.62
N GLU A 309 -15.17 18.29 10.62
CA GLU A 309 -15.60 17.86 9.31
C GLU A 309 -15.06 16.45 9.08
N ILE A 310 -15.93 15.55 8.64
CA ILE A 310 -15.65 14.14 8.38
C ILE A 310 -15.84 13.92 6.88
N ILE A 311 -14.96 13.15 6.27
CA ILE A 311 -15.12 12.72 4.88
C ILE A 311 -15.78 11.33 4.84
N ASN A 312 -16.87 11.23 4.09
CA ASN A 312 -17.75 10.06 4.10
C ASN A 312 -17.59 9.23 2.82
N PHE A 313 -16.51 8.44 2.75
CA PHE A 313 -16.29 7.49 1.66
C PHE A 313 -17.25 6.29 1.73
N ALA A 314 -17.73 5.85 0.57
CA ALA A 314 -18.42 4.58 0.40
C ALA A 314 -17.43 3.45 0.06
N PRO A 315 -17.82 2.17 0.22
CA PRO A 315 -17.01 1.05 -0.25
C PRO A 315 -16.63 1.18 -1.73
N ASP A 316 -17.59 1.58 -2.54
CA ASP A 316 -17.41 1.81 -3.97
C ASP A 316 -17.50 3.32 -4.27
N MET A 317 -16.51 3.81 -4.99
CA MET A 317 -16.37 5.22 -5.37
C MET A 317 -16.25 5.31 -6.88
N SER A 318 -16.73 6.42 -7.45
CA SER A 318 -16.64 6.69 -8.89
C SER A 318 -16.20 8.11 -9.16
N LEU A 319 -16.00 8.45 -10.43
CA LEU A 319 -15.66 9.80 -10.88
C LEU A 319 -16.89 10.45 -11.50
N SER A 320 -17.20 11.67 -11.07
CA SER A 320 -18.19 12.53 -11.74
C SER A 320 -17.67 13.06 -13.08
N ASP A 321 -18.55 13.69 -13.87
CA ASP A 321 -18.17 14.38 -15.12
C ASP A 321 -17.12 15.48 -14.88
N GLY A 322 -17.14 16.09 -13.69
CA GLY A 322 -16.14 17.08 -13.25
C GLY A 322 -14.85 16.46 -12.71
N PHE A 323 -14.67 15.14 -12.84
CA PHE A 323 -13.53 14.39 -12.31
C PHE A 323 -13.32 14.57 -10.80
N LYS A 324 -14.42 14.56 -10.05
CA LYS A 324 -14.40 14.49 -8.59
C LYS A 324 -14.78 13.10 -8.13
N LEU A 325 -14.19 12.66 -7.04
CA LEU A 325 -14.62 11.46 -6.34
C LEU A 325 -16.04 11.67 -5.80
N VAL A 326 -16.91 10.74 -6.14
CA VAL A 326 -18.30 10.67 -5.68
C VAL A 326 -18.60 9.27 -5.21
N ARG A 327 -19.53 9.17 -4.26
CA ARG A 327 -20.11 7.88 -3.86
C ARG A 327 -20.94 7.30 -5.01
N THR A 328 -20.90 5.99 -5.17
CA THR A 328 -21.80 5.29 -6.10
C THR A 328 -23.15 4.95 -5.47
N ASP A 329 -23.21 4.91 -4.13
CA ASP A 329 -24.46 4.81 -3.40
C ASP A 329 -25.04 6.21 -3.17
N SER A 330 -26.35 6.37 -3.43
CA SER A 330 -27.06 7.58 -3.02
C SER A 330 -27.00 7.67 -1.50
N LEU A 331 -26.57 8.82 -0.96
CA LEU A 331 -26.76 9.15 0.45
C LEU A 331 -28.29 9.15 0.71
N LEU A 332 -28.78 8.17 1.46
CA LEU A 332 -30.14 8.19 2.00
C LEU A 332 -30.22 9.16 3.17
#